data_AF-A0A7J4SNX1-F1
#
_entry.id   AF-A0A7J4SNX1-F1
#
_cell.length_a   1.000
_cell.length_b   1.000
_cell.length_c   1.000
_cell.angle_alpha   90.00
_cell.angle_beta   90.00
_cell.angle_gamma   90.00
#
_symmetry.space_group_name_H-M   'P 1'
#
loop_
_entity.id
_entity.type
_entity.pdbx_description
1 polymer ?
#
loop_
_entity_poly.entity_id
_entity_poly.type
_entity_poly.pdbx_seq_one_letter_code
_entity_poly.pdbx_strand_id
1 'polypeptide(L)'
;MEEDWWGGDSPHDSASDAPKEIVISGPGGSGNTLTGGVNQISEDDQNGVWGQVDQKDSTRSRSVIWFLTGLIVVPVLLGGISTFLGSMEETGGYDEEYSQYPVLIGSVTIDDRTFETYGFSVSPDFHYDFDDPSFWSIGISGDNWGSWLDSYDFGDSDLQAVDSQGSQWQSMWTYTWSSEFSNTPEIYIRVESNFVHVAFNLNECSECGQPEYFSYYSDDYPENQDVIAMVMCLLWPVAIIAGVVWGYATGRKPFAYGLMSFCALAAVGVMLLFGLLVMAFGW
;
A
#
# COMPACT_ATOMS: atom_id res chain seq x y z
N MET A 1 -53.40 -68.79 -29.02
CA MET A 1 -52.96 -69.59 -30.18
C MET A 1 -52.62 -68.57 -31.24
N GLU A 2 -51.40 -68.36 -31.71
CA GLU A 2 -50.06 -68.94 -31.51
C GLU A 2 -49.12 -67.95 -32.24
N GLU A 3 -47.95 -67.67 -31.64
CA GLU A 3 -46.62 -67.49 -32.29
C GLU A 3 -46.41 -66.36 -33.32
N ASP A 4 -45.57 -65.33 -33.10
CA ASP A 4 -44.12 -65.23 -32.79
C ASP A 4 -43.29 -64.86 -34.05
N TRP A 5 -42.11 -64.27 -33.79
CA TRP A 5 -40.84 -64.39 -34.55
C TRP A 5 -40.19 -63.09 -35.06
N TRP A 6 -38.93 -62.96 -34.62
CA TRP A 6 -38.04 -61.81 -34.55
C TRP A 6 -37.05 -61.72 -35.73
N GLY A 7 -36.48 -60.52 -35.93
CA GLY A 7 -35.10 -60.29 -36.41
C GLY A 7 -34.84 -60.56 -37.91
N GLY A 8 -33.94 -59.87 -38.61
CA GLY A 8 -32.93 -58.88 -38.28
C GLY A 8 -32.20 -58.46 -39.58
N ASP A 9 -31.30 -57.49 -39.46
CA ASP A 9 -30.25 -57.06 -40.39
C ASP A 9 -30.61 -56.11 -41.56
N SER A 10 -30.32 -54.83 -41.33
CA SER A 10 -29.87 -53.83 -42.34
C SER A 10 -28.44 -54.19 -42.82
N PRO A 11 -27.86 -53.61 -43.91
CA PRO A 11 -28.20 -52.33 -44.56
C PRO A 11 -28.10 -52.29 -46.11
N HIS A 12 -28.70 -51.25 -46.72
CA HIS A 12 -28.04 -50.49 -47.79
C HIS A 12 -28.74 -49.14 -47.99
N ASP A 13 -27.94 -48.07 -47.86
CA ASP A 13 -28.31 -46.66 -48.01
C ASP A 13 -28.96 -46.33 -49.36
N SER A 14 -29.96 -45.44 -49.34
CA SER A 14 -29.88 -44.05 -49.85
C SER A 14 -31.24 -43.57 -50.38
N ALA A 15 -31.85 -42.60 -49.69
CA ALA A 15 -32.25 -41.28 -50.24
C ALA A 15 -33.50 -40.67 -49.53
N SER A 16 -33.23 -39.57 -48.82
CA SER A 16 -34.02 -38.32 -48.82
C SER A 16 -35.48 -38.35 -48.32
N ASP A 17 -35.68 -38.05 -47.04
CA ASP A 17 -37.00 -37.72 -46.45
C ASP A 17 -37.12 -36.20 -46.20
N ALA A 18 -37.05 -35.41 -47.29
CA ALA A 18 -37.44 -34.00 -47.30
C ALA A 18 -38.97 -33.88 -47.54
N PRO A 19 -39.67 -32.90 -46.95
CA PRO A 19 -41.13 -32.81 -47.07
C PRO A 19 -41.57 -32.51 -48.51
N LYS A 20 -42.72 -33.10 -48.90
CA LYS A 20 -43.26 -33.06 -50.26
C LYS A 20 -43.61 -31.64 -50.72
N GLU A 21 -43.06 -31.27 -51.88
CA GLU A 21 -43.36 -30.03 -52.59
C GLU A 21 -44.77 -30.06 -53.20
N ILE A 22 -45.55 -28.99 -53.01
CA ILE A 22 -46.86 -28.82 -53.66
C ILE A 22 -46.72 -27.70 -54.70
N VAL A 23 -46.97 -28.04 -55.96
CA VAL A 23 -46.93 -27.11 -57.09
C VAL A 23 -48.35 -26.63 -57.40
N ILE A 24 -48.57 -25.31 -57.38
CA ILE A 24 -49.82 -24.68 -57.85
C ILE A 24 -49.50 -23.93 -59.14
N SER A 25 -50.07 -24.39 -60.26
CA SER A 25 -49.89 -23.78 -61.59
C SER A 25 -51.05 -22.85 -61.96
N GLY A 26 -50.72 -21.58 -62.24
CA GLY A 26 -51.62 -20.61 -62.89
C GLY A 26 -51.33 -20.50 -64.40
N PRO A 27 -52.29 -20.01 -65.21
CA PRO A 27 -52.16 -19.95 -66.66
C PRO A 27 -51.11 -18.89 -67.05
N GLY A 28 -49.92 -19.36 -67.40
CA GLY A 28 -48.76 -18.51 -67.67
C GLY A 28 -47.40 -19.21 -67.52
N GLY A 29 -47.36 -20.45 -67.01
CA GLY A 29 -46.20 -21.33 -67.16
C GLY A 29 -44.93 -20.96 -66.37
N SER A 30 -44.97 -19.95 -65.50
CA SER A 30 -43.91 -19.71 -64.52
C SER A 30 -44.33 -20.24 -63.15
N GLY A 31 -43.88 -21.44 -62.78
CA GLY A 31 -44.08 -21.98 -61.44
C GLY A 31 -43.20 -21.22 -60.44
N ASN A 32 -43.80 -20.57 -59.45
CA ASN A 32 -43.08 -20.00 -58.32
C ASN A 32 -43.03 -21.05 -57.21
N THR A 33 -41.84 -21.53 -56.86
CA THR A 33 -41.63 -22.39 -55.70
C THR A 33 -41.60 -21.56 -54.42
N LEU A 34 -42.54 -21.80 -53.51
CA LEU A 34 -42.56 -21.23 -52.16
C LEU A 34 -42.03 -22.29 -51.18
N THR A 35 -40.76 -22.16 -50.79
CA THR A 35 -40.16 -22.94 -49.70
C THR A 35 -40.41 -22.24 -48.37
N GLY A 36 -41.36 -22.76 -47.59
CA GLY A 36 -41.63 -22.30 -46.23
C GLY A 36 -40.60 -22.86 -45.25
N GLY A 37 -39.54 -22.11 -44.97
CA GLY A 37 -38.69 -22.32 -43.80
C GLY A 37 -39.34 -21.68 -42.57
N VAL A 38 -39.57 -22.46 -41.51
CA VAL A 38 -39.95 -21.91 -40.20
C VAL A 38 -38.70 -21.20 -39.64
N ASN A 39 -38.60 -19.89 -39.82
CA ASN A 39 -37.68 -19.08 -39.03
C ASN A 39 -38.16 -19.14 -37.57
N GLN A 40 -37.44 -19.90 -36.75
CA GLN A 40 -37.45 -19.63 -35.32
C GLN A 40 -36.89 -18.21 -35.15
N ILE A 41 -37.76 -17.30 -34.72
CA ILE A 41 -37.36 -15.98 -34.24
C ILE A 41 -36.35 -16.23 -33.12
N SER A 42 -35.08 -16.03 -33.45
CA SER A 42 -34.05 -15.83 -32.44
C SER A 42 -34.30 -14.42 -31.92
N GLU A 43 -34.49 -14.29 -30.61
CA GLU A 43 -34.63 -13.00 -29.93
C GLU A 43 -33.53 -12.06 -30.40
N ASP A 44 -33.94 -10.84 -30.75
CA ASP A 44 -33.11 -9.75 -31.25
C ASP A 44 -31.73 -9.71 -30.61
N ASP A 45 -30.72 -9.72 -31.48
CA ASP A 45 -29.37 -9.26 -31.22
C ASP A 45 -29.44 -7.87 -30.57
N GLN A 46 -29.34 -7.83 -29.24
CA GLN A 46 -28.79 -6.66 -28.57
C GLN A 46 -27.32 -6.57 -29.00
N ASN A 47 -27.10 -5.81 -30.08
CA ASN A 47 -25.80 -5.37 -30.55
C ASN A 47 -25.06 -4.64 -29.41
N GLY A 48 -24.34 -5.40 -28.60
CA GLY A 48 -23.35 -4.88 -27.68
C GLY A 48 -22.22 -4.24 -28.47
N VAL A 49 -21.85 -3.03 -28.09
CA VAL A 49 -20.81 -2.15 -28.68
C VAL A 49 -19.40 -2.79 -28.75
N TRP A 50 -19.25 -4.03 -28.29
CA TRP A 50 -17.98 -4.75 -28.26
C TRP A 50 -18.14 -6.07 -29.01
N GLY A 51 -17.57 -6.10 -30.22
CA GLY A 51 -17.82 -7.09 -31.26
C GLY A 51 -17.82 -8.55 -30.82
N GLN A 52 -18.72 -9.31 -31.44
CA GLN A 52 -18.86 -10.74 -31.32
C GLN A 52 -17.61 -11.43 -31.90
N VAL A 53 -16.90 -12.21 -31.08
CA VAL A 53 -15.87 -13.12 -31.58
C VAL A 53 -16.54 -14.47 -31.82
N ASP A 54 -16.72 -14.81 -33.10
CA ASP A 54 -17.28 -16.09 -33.53
C ASP A 54 -16.58 -17.27 -32.84
N GLN A 55 -17.39 -18.10 -32.19
CA GLN A 55 -16.94 -19.19 -31.33
C GLN A 55 -17.46 -20.52 -31.88
N LYS A 56 -16.71 -21.11 -32.82
CA LYS A 56 -16.87 -22.52 -33.18
C LYS A 56 -15.50 -23.21 -33.14
N ASP A 57 -15.44 -24.27 -32.33
CA ASP A 57 -14.43 -25.33 -32.30
C ASP A 57 -13.11 -25.19 -31.50
N SER A 58 -12.94 -24.15 -30.65
CA SER A 58 -11.81 -24.06 -29.68
C SER A 58 -12.23 -23.81 -28.22
N THR A 59 -13.52 -24.01 -27.91
CA THR A 59 -14.19 -23.47 -26.72
C THR A 59 -13.69 -24.02 -25.38
N ARG A 60 -13.36 -25.32 -25.28
CA ARG A 60 -12.98 -25.93 -23.98
C ARG A 60 -11.59 -25.48 -23.49
N SER A 61 -10.58 -25.49 -24.35
CA SER A 61 -9.23 -25.04 -23.97
C SER A 61 -9.21 -23.55 -23.67
N ARG A 62 -9.92 -22.75 -24.47
CA ARG A 62 -10.04 -21.30 -24.28
C ARG A 62 -10.75 -20.94 -22.96
N SER A 63 -11.78 -21.70 -22.57
CA SER A 63 -12.46 -21.53 -21.28
C SER A 63 -11.56 -21.81 -20.09
N VAL A 64 -10.75 -22.88 -20.15
CA VAL A 64 -9.82 -23.24 -19.07
C VAL A 64 -8.70 -22.20 -18.93
N ILE A 65 -8.16 -21.71 -20.04
CA ILE A 65 -7.14 -20.67 -20.03
C ILE A 65 -7.67 -19.42 -19.31
N TRP A 66 -8.85 -18.93 -19.70
CA TRP A 66 -9.43 -17.75 -19.05
C TRP A 66 -9.69 -17.94 -17.56
N PHE A 67 -10.15 -19.13 -17.17
CA PHE A 67 -10.33 -19.48 -15.76
C PHE A 67 -9.00 -19.43 -14.99
N LEU A 68 -7.93 -20.05 -15.50
CA LEU A 68 -6.61 -20.05 -14.86
C LEU A 68 -5.99 -18.65 -14.83
N THR A 69 -6.24 -17.81 -15.85
CA THR A 69 -5.83 -16.41 -15.84
C THR A 69 -6.44 -15.65 -14.66
N GLY A 70 -7.74 -15.82 -14.42
CA GLY A 70 -8.41 -15.19 -13.28
C GLY A 70 -8.00 -15.78 -11.92
N LEU A 71 -7.78 -17.10 -11.85
CA LEU A 71 -7.46 -17.81 -10.62
C LEU A 71 -6.00 -17.61 -10.15
N ILE A 72 -5.04 -17.54 -11.08
CA ILE A 72 -3.61 -17.59 -10.77
C ILE A 72 -2.89 -16.35 -11.29
N VAL A 73 -3.01 -16.06 -12.58
CA VAL A 73 -2.17 -15.03 -13.23
C VAL A 73 -2.44 -13.65 -12.64
N VAL A 74 -3.71 -13.25 -12.51
CA VAL A 74 -4.07 -11.94 -11.95
C VAL A 74 -3.64 -11.80 -10.48
N PRO A 75 -3.94 -12.75 -9.58
CA PRO A 75 -3.45 -12.69 -8.20
C PRO A 75 -1.92 -12.62 -8.07
N VAL A 76 -1.18 -13.38 -8.88
CA VAL A 76 0.30 -13.32 -8.87
C VAL A 76 0.81 -11.95 -9.30
N LEU A 77 0.21 -11.35 -10.33
CA LEU A 77 0.57 -10.00 -10.78
C LEU A 77 0.22 -8.95 -9.72
N LEU A 78 -0.96 -9.03 -9.11
CA LEU A 78 -1.37 -8.11 -8.03
C LEU A 78 -0.47 -8.26 -6.80
N GLY A 79 -0.09 -9.49 -6.45
CA GLY A 79 0.89 -9.78 -5.42
C GLY A 79 2.24 -9.12 -5.72
N GLY A 80 2.75 -9.29 -6.94
CA GLY A 80 4.00 -8.66 -7.37
C GLY A 80 3.97 -7.13 -7.30
N ILE A 81 2.87 -6.51 -7.74
CA ILE A 81 2.67 -5.06 -7.62
C ILE A 81 2.60 -4.63 -6.15
N SER A 82 1.91 -5.40 -5.30
CA SER A 82 1.82 -5.12 -3.87
C SER A 82 3.20 -5.19 -3.20
N THR A 83 4.00 -6.22 -3.51
CA THR A 83 5.37 -6.35 -2.99
C THR A 83 6.25 -5.21 -3.47
N PHE A 84 6.14 -4.80 -4.73
CA PHE A 84 6.91 -3.67 -5.27
C PHE A 84 6.53 -2.35 -4.59
N LEU A 85 5.24 -2.08 -4.40
CA LEU A 85 4.76 -0.89 -3.69
C LEU A 85 5.19 -0.90 -2.22
N GLY A 86 5.09 -2.04 -1.54
CA GLY A 86 5.56 -2.18 -0.15
C GLY A 86 7.07 -1.96 -0.02
N SER A 87 7.85 -2.41 -1.00
CA SER A 87 9.30 -2.13 -1.00
C SER A 87 9.65 -0.66 -1.21
N MET A 88 8.72 0.17 -1.70
CA MET A 88 8.91 1.63 -1.78
C MET A 88 8.51 2.32 -0.47
N GLU A 89 7.55 1.77 0.25
CA GLU A 89 7.16 2.25 1.59
C GLU A 89 8.32 2.05 2.59
N GLU A 90 8.95 0.87 2.57
CA GLU A 90 10.12 0.54 3.43
C GLU A 90 11.41 1.28 3.05
N THR A 91 11.41 2.11 1.99
CA THR A 91 12.59 2.92 1.62
C THR A 91 12.61 4.33 2.22
N GLY A 92 11.62 4.69 3.03
CA GLY A 92 11.77 5.85 3.93
C GLY A 92 12.84 5.51 4.97
N GLY A 93 13.99 6.15 4.86
CA GLY A 93 15.06 6.03 5.85
C GLY A 93 14.68 6.74 7.15
N TYR A 94 15.50 6.51 8.16
CA TYR A 94 15.62 7.47 9.25
C TYR A 94 17.11 7.79 9.33
N ASP A 95 17.42 9.07 9.43
CA ASP A 95 18.79 9.51 9.65
C ASP A 95 18.98 9.76 11.14
N GLU A 96 19.99 9.08 11.68
CA GLU A 96 20.38 9.19 13.08
C GLU A 96 21.81 9.69 13.15
N GLU A 97 22.00 10.76 13.92
CA GLU A 97 23.32 11.28 14.21
C GLU A 97 23.55 11.38 15.71
N TYR A 98 24.76 11.00 16.12
CA TYR A 98 25.15 10.99 17.53
C TYR A 98 26.51 11.63 17.74
N SER A 99 26.59 12.45 18.78
CA SER A 99 27.86 13.04 19.23
C SER A 99 28.01 12.85 20.74
N GLN A 100 29.23 12.56 21.16
CA GLN A 100 29.59 12.29 22.55
C GLN A 100 30.77 13.15 22.96
N TYR A 101 30.90 13.39 24.26
CA TYR A 101 32.02 14.10 24.86
C TYR A 101 32.11 15.55 24.35
N PRO A 102 31.13 16.41 24.69
CA PRO A 102 31.17 17.79 24.26
C PRO A 102 32.37 18.52 24.83
N VAL A 103 32.77 19.60 24.15
CA VAL A 103 33.83 20.48 24.61
C VAL A 103 33.21 21.68 25.31
N LEU A 104 33.67 22.02 26.51
CA LEU A 104 33.32 23.29 27.16
C LEU A 104 33.96 24.44 26.36
N ILE A 105 33.13 25.26 25.71
CA ILE A 105 33.59 26.33 24.81
C ILE A 105 33.50 27.73 25.43
N GLY A 106 32.79 27.88 26.55
CA GLY A 106 32.71 29.15 27.26
C GLY A 106 31.46 29.27 28.12
N SER A 107 30.94 30.48 28.20
CA SER A 107 29.67 30.79 28.86
C SER A 107 28.91 31.86 28.10
N VAL A 108 27.59 31.84 28.24
CA VAL A 108 26.67 32.80 27.64
C VAL A 108 25.74 33.36 28.72
N THR A 109 25.30 34.61 28.56
CA THR A 109 24.31 35.21 29.46
C THR A 109 22.98 35.38 28.73
N ILE A 110 21.95 34.73 29.26
CA ILE A 110 20.57 34.73 28.76
C ILE A 110 19.67 35.13 29.94
N ASP A 111 18.80 36.12 29.76
CA ASP A 111 17.92 36.65 30.81
C ASP A 111 18.63 36.95 32.15
N ASP A 112 19.76 37.67 32.08
CA ASP A 112 20.61 38.02 33.22
C ASP A 112 21.19 36.82 34.01
N ARG A 113 21.07 35.60 33.50
CA ARG A 113 21.63 34.37 34.07
C ARG A 113 22.77 33.85 33.19
N THR A 114 23.82 33.34 33.81
CA THR A 114 24.97 32.76 33.09
C THR A 114 24.81 31.25 32.94
N PHE A 115 24.99 30.78 31.70
CA PHE A 115 24.94 29.38 31.30
C PHE A 115 26.33 28.96 30.84
N GLU A 116 26.76 27.75 31.19
CA GLU A 116 27.96 27.16 30.61
C GLU A 116 27.63 26.69 29.19
N THR A 117 28.53 26.92 28.25
CA THR A 117 28.30 26.56 26.86
C THR A 117 29.17 25.39 26.47
N TYR A 118 28.50 24.34 25.98
CA TYR A 118 29.08 23.10 25.48
C TYR A 118 28.91 23.04 23.97
N GLY A 119 29.92 22.49 23.29
CA GLY A 119 29.92 22.32 21.84
C GLY A 119 29.98 20.85 21.46
N PHE A 120 29.06 20.44 20.60
CA PHE A 120 29.05 19.12 19.97
C PHE A 120 29.42 19.28 18.49
N SER A 121 30.43 18.54 18.06
CA SER A 121 30.76 18.42 16.64
C SER A 121 29.87 17.34 16.03
N VAL A 122 29.19 17.69 14.95
CA VAL A 122 28.39 16.78 14.13
C VAL A 122 28.98 16.69 12.73
N SER A 123 28.43 15.79 11.92
CA SER A 123 28.82 15.50 10.55
C SER A 123 28.73 16.77 9.71
N PRO A 124 29.63 16.94 8.72
CA PRO A 124 29.52 18.03 7.77
C PRO A 124 28.16 18.08 7.05
N ASP A 125 27.52 16.92 6.88
CA ASP A 125 26.27 16.78 6.15
C ASP A 125 25.03 17.12 7.00
N PHE A 126 25.18 17.20 8.33
CA PHE A 126 24.09 17.47 9.29
C PHE A 126 23.21 18.67 8.94
N HIS A 127 23.80 19.74 8.42
CA HIS A 127 23.05 20.95 8.09
C HIS A 127 22.07 20.73 6.92
N TYR A 128 22.34 19.78 6.03
CA TYR A 128 21.39 19.44 4.97
C TYR A 128 20.18 18.71 5.53
N ASP A 129 20.41 17.82 6.51
CA ASP A 129 19.35 17.03 7.14
C ASP A 129 18.51 17.92 8.08
N PHE A 130 19.17 18.81 8.83
CA PHE A 130 18.52 19.75 9.76
C PHE A 130 17.66 20.81 9.06
N ASP A 131 18.08 21.27 7.87
CA ASP A 131 17.33 22.25 7.07
C ASP A 131 16.19 21.61 6.25
N ASP A 132 16.02 20.28 6.30
CA ASP A 132 14.95 19.57 5.61
C ASP A 132 13.57 19.89 6.25
N PRO A 133 12.51 20.11 5.44
CA PRO A 133 11.15 20.28 5.96
C PRO A 133 10.54 19.04 6.62
N SER A 134 11.21 17.89 6.61
CA SER A 134 10.77 16.67 7.27
C SER A 134 10.75 16.77 8.81
N PHE A 135 10.09 15.81 9.46
CA PHE A 135 10.10 15.77 10.91
C PHE A 135 11.48 15.37 11.41
N TRP A 136 12.02 16.15 12.33
CA TRP A 136 13.21 15.80 13.08
C TRP A 136 13.08 16.13 14.57
N SER A 137 13.96 15.52 15.37
CA SER A 137 14.09 15.73 16.81
C SER A 137 15.58 15.76 17.21
N ILE A 138 15.93 16.73 18.05
CA ILE A 138 17.24 16.84 18.69
C ILE A 138 17.10 16.45 20.16
N GLY A 139 17.98 15.58 20.64
CA GLY A 139 18.11 15.19 22.03
C GLY A 139 19.47 15.59 22.61
N ILE A 140 19.47 16.08 23.84
CA ILE A 140 20.67 16.24 24.67
C ILE A 140 20.44 15.48 25.97
N SER A 141 21.43 14.73 26.45
CA SER A 141 21.31 14.06 27.74
C SER A 141 22.59 14.08 28.57
N GLY A 142 22.41 13.84 29.87
CA GLY A 142 23.47 13.61 30.85
C GLY A 142 23.05 12.55 31.86
N ASP A 143 23.78 12.44 32.98
CA ASP A 143 23.68 11.35 33.95
C ASP A 143 22.26 11.03 34.44
N ASN A 144 21.43 12.06 34.68
CA ASN A 144 20.09 11.90 35.29
C ASN A 144 19.02 12.80 34.66
N TRP A 145 19.24 13.24 33.43
CA TRP A 145 18.28 14.05 32.70
C TRP A 145 18.39 13.83 31.19
N GLY A 146 17.30 14.15 30.51
CA GLY A 146 17.25 14.26 29.06
C GLY A 146 16.52 15.54 28.69
N SER A 147 16.85 16.07 27.52
CA SER A 147 16.17 17.21 26.95
C SER A 147 15.97 16.98 25.47
N TRP A 148 14.83 17.37 24.94
CA TRP A 148 14.52 17.19 23.53
C TRP A 148 13.84 18.41 22.94
N LEU A 149 13.95 18.54 21.62
CA LEU A 149 13.28 19.55 20.84
C LEU A 149 12.94 18.99 19.47
N ASP A 150 11.69 19.20 19.06
CA ASP A 150 11.21 18.74 17.76
C ASP A 150 11.19 19.89 16.75
N SER A 151 11.28 19.54 15.46
CA SER A 151 11.16 20.43 14.30
C SER A 151 9.98 21.40 14.36
N TYR A 152 8.84 20.98 14.93
CA TYR A 152 7.64 21.81 15.07
C TYR A 152 7.78 22.96 16.06
N ASP A 153 8.61 22.78 17.09
CA ASP A 153 8.84 23.77 18.14
C ASP A 153 10.06 24.65 17.82
N PHE A 154 10.91 24.22 16.88
CA PHE A 154 12.07 24.97 16.45
C PHE A 154 11.67 26.22 15.66
N GLY A 155 12.13 27.39 16.10
CA GLY A 155 11.73 28.65 15.49
C GLY A 155 10.50 29.30 16.12
N ASP A 156 9.84 28.64 17.08
CA ASP A 156 8.77 29.25 17.87
C ASP A 156 9.33 30.40 18.73
N SER A 157 8.82 31.60 18.52
CA SER A 157 9.24 32.80 19.25
C SER A 157 8.99 32.72 20.75
N ASP A 158 7.99 31.94 21.19
CA ASP A 158 7.67 31.80 22.62
C ASP A 158 8.68 30.89 23.35
N LEU A 159 9.42 30.07 22.60
CA LEU A 159 10.47 29.17 23.08
C LEU A 159 11.88 29.72 22.79
N GLN A 160 11.99 30.92 22.22
CA GLN A 160 13.27 31.56 21.95
C GLN A 160 13.71 32.49 23.08
N ALA A 161 15.00 32.46 23.35
CA ALA A 161 15.69 33.43 24.19
C ALA A 161 16.80 34.13 23.40
N VAL A 162 17.12 35.36 23.78
CA VAL A 162 18.18 36.15 23.14
C VAL A 162 19.28 36.39 24.16
N ASP A 163 20.51 36.07 23.78
CA ASP A 163 21.64 36.32 24.66
C ASP A 163 22.06 37.80 24.68
N SER A 164 22.95 38.14 25.62
CA SER A 164 23.51 39.50 25.74
C SER A 164 24.24 40.03 24.49
N GLN A 165 24.59 39.18 23.54
CA GLN A 165 25.24 39.52 22.27
C GLN A 165 24.24 39.62 21.10
N GLY A 166 22.96 39.33 21.34
CA GLY A 166 21.90 39.35 20.33
C GLY A 166 21.73 38.05 19.57
N SER A 167 22.39 36.95 19.97
CA SER A 167 22.18 35.65 19.34
C SER A 167 20.90 35.00 19.85
N GLN A 168 20.18 34.32 18.95
CA GLN A 168 18.98 33.56 19.27
C GLN A 168 19.34 32.14 19.72
N TRP A 169 18.63 31.71 20.76
CA TRP A 169 18.78 30.41 21.40
C TRP A 169 17.39 29.79 21.56
N GLN A 170 17.28 28.49 21.31
CA GLN A 170 16.01 27.77 21.34
C GLN A 170 15.94 26.92 22.61
N SER A 171 14.90 27.11 23.43
CA SER A 171 14.69 26.33 24.64
C SER A 171 14.35 24.88 24.29
N MET A 172 14.83 23.94 25.10
CA MET A 172 14.49 22.53 24.99
C MET A 172 13.57 22.08 26.14
N TRP A 173 12.79 21.02 25.89
CA TRP A 173 11.97 20.39 26.92
C TRP A 173 12.81 19.42 27.74
N THR A 174 13.06 19.75 29.01
CA THR A 174 13.92 18.93 29.88
C THR A 174 13.11 18.12 30.89
N TYR A 175 13.52 16.87 31.10
CA TYR A 175 13.01 15.96 32.12
C TYR A 175 14.15 15.32 32.91
N THR A 176 13.84 14.87 34.12
CA THR A 176 14.74 14.10 34.99
C THR A 176 14.19 12.68 35.17
N TRP A 177 15.08 11.70 35.26
CA TRP A 177 14.70 10.29 35.43
C TRP A 177 14.35 9.94 36.88
N SER A 178 14.84 10.74 37.84
CA SER A 178 14.57 10.56 39.27
C SER A 178 13.61 11.63 39.77
N SER A 179 12.51 11.17 40.38
CA SER A 179 11.48 12.01 40.99
C SER A 179 11.96 12.79 42.23
N GLU A 180 13.18 12.54 42.71
CA GLU A 180 13.77 13.25 43.84
C GLU A 180 14.31 14.64 43.44
N PHE A 181 14.52 14.89 42.14
CA PHE A 181 14.97 16.18 41.64
C PHE A 181 13.78 17.00 41.16
N SER A 182 13.43 18.04 41.94
CA SER A 182 12.30 18.92 41.63
C SER A 182 12.61 19.94 40.53
N ASN A 183 13.89 20.24 40.32
CA ASN A 183 14.34 21.22 39.34
C ASN A 183 15.09 20.49 38.22
N THR A 184 14.62 20.66 36.99
CA THR A 184 15.29 20.15 35.79
C THR A 184 16.34 21.16 35.31
N PRO A 185 17.45 20.71 34.70
CA PRO A 185 18.38 21.61 34.05
C PRO A 185 17.69 22.45 32.98
N GLU A 186 18.11 23.70 32.88
CA GLU A 186 17.63 24.60 31.84
C GLU A 186 18.62 24.61 30.70
N ILE A 187 18.09 24.37 29.49
CA ILE A 187 18.91 24.07 28.32
C ILE A 187 18.38 24.85 27.15
N TYR A 188 19.30 25.56 26.51
CA TYR A 188 19.06 26.17 25.22
C TYR A 188 20.04 25.65 24.19
N ILE A 189 19.59 25.53 22.96
CA ILE A 189 20.42 25.11 21.83
C ILE A 189 20.51 26.20 20.79
N ARG A 190 21.63 26.17 20.09
CA ARG A 190 21.86 26.96 18.90
C ARG A 190 22.67 26.12 17.93
N VAL A 191 22.13 25.91 16.75
CA VAL A 191 22.76 25.10 15.70
C VAL A 191 23.47 26.04 14.73
N GLU A 192 24.76 25.82 14.50
CA GLU A 192 25.57 26.54 13.52
C GLU A 192 26.21 25.56 12.53
N SER A 193 25.53 25.30 11.41
CA SER A 193 26.00 24.35 10.39
C SER A 193 26.33 22.99 11.02
N ASN A 194 27.61 22.63 11.13
CA ASN A 194 28.08 21.34 11.66
C ASN A 194 28.50 21.39 13.14
N PHE A 195 28.09 22.41 13.88
CA PHE A 195 28.44 22.57 15.28
C PHE A 195 27.21 22.98 16.10
N VAL A 196 26.90 22.18 17.11
CA VAL A 196 25.74 22.40 17.99
C VAL A 196 26.23 23.00 19.30
N HIS A 197 25.76 24.20 19.59
CA HIS A 197 26.01 24.90 20.84
C HIS A 197 24.89 24.61 21.82
N VAL A 198 25.25 24.25 23.05
CA VAL A 198 24.32 23.95 24.14
C VAL A 198 24.65 24.87 25.31
N ALA A 199 23.74 25.77 25.64
CA ALA A 199 23.80 26.57 26.85
C ALA A 199 23.11 25.80 27.98
N PHE A 200 23.87 25.44 29.00
CA PHE A 200 23.47 24.57 30.10
C PHE A 200 23.52 25.30 31.43
N ASN A 201 22.45 25.17 32.20
CA ASN A 201 22.41 25.59 33.60
C ASN A 201 21.80 24.47 34.44
N LEU A 202 22.53 24.07 35.48
CA LEU A 202 22.09 23.03 36.41
C LEU A 202 20.74 23.33 37.05
N ASN A 203 20.35 24.60 37.14
CA ASN A 203 19.11 25.04 37.78
C ASN A 203 18.92 24.39 39.16
N GLU A 204 19.99 24.39 39.95
CA GLU A 204 20.06 23.76 41.29
C GLU A 204 20.00 22.21 41.30
N CYS A 205 19.99 21.53 40.15
CA CYS A 205 20.12 20.07 40.07
C CYS A 205 21.58 19.62 40.23
N SER A 206 22.07 19.54 41.47
CA SER A 206 23.48 19.16 41.75
C SER A 206 23.88 17.77 41.27
N GLU A 207 22.93 16.87 41.01
CA GLU A 207 23.16 15.49 40.57
C GLU A 207 22.95 15.28 39.05
N CYS A 208 22.65 16.36 38.32
CA CYS A 208 22.43 16.29 36.87
C CYS A 208 23.73 16.21 36.07
N GLY A 209 24.90 16.44 36.67
CA GLY A 209 26.17 16.40 35.95
C GLY A 209 26.22 17.45 34.84
N GLN A 210 26.92 17.15 33.74
CA GLN A 210 27.02 18.02 32.56
C GLN A 210 26.38 17.34 31.33
N PRO A 211 26.13 18.06 30.22
CA PRO A 211 25.76 17.43 28.97
C PRO A 211 26.85 16.46 28.51
N GLU A 212 26.46 15.26 28.07
CA GLU A 212 27.40 14.21 27.64
C GLU A 212 27.13 13.71 26.22
N TYR A 213 25.87 13.76 25.81
CA TYR A 213 25.39 13.14 24.60
C TYR A 213 24.46 14.06 23.83
N PHE A 214 24.66 14.08 22.52
CA PHE A 214 23.78 14.66 21.53
C PHE A 214 23.25 13.54 20.64
N SER A 215 21.96 13.60 20.34
CA SER A 215 21.30 12.79 19.33
C SER A 215 20.50 13.67 18.40
N TYR A 216 20.49 13.31 17.13
CA TYR A 216 19.59 13.83 16.13
C TYR A 216 18.90 12.64 15.46
N TYR A 217 17.62 12.84 15.19
CA TYR A 217 16.77 11.90 14.50
C TYR A 217 15.95 12.66 13.47
N SER A 218 15.95 12.24 12.21
CA SER A 218 14.99 12.71 11.21
C SER A 218 14.28 11.55 10.54
N ASP A 219 12.98 11.72 10.36
CA ASP A 219 12.20 10.84 9.52
C ASP A 219 12.35 11.32 8.07
N ASP A 220 12.94 10.50 7.20
CA ASP A 220 12.64 10.59 5.78
C ASP A 220 11.22 10.04 5.61
N TYR A 221 10.23 10.90 5.83
CA TYR A 221 8.84 10.61 5.45
C TYR A 221 8.68 11.02 3.99
N PRO A 222 8.86 10.12 2.99
CA PRO A 222 8.59 10.53 1.65
C PRO A 222 7.09 10.85 1.56
N GLU A 223 6.76 12.05 1.07
CA GLU A 223 5.40 12.64 1.02
C GLU A 223 4.33 11.70 0.40
N ASN A 224 4.77 10.61 -0.24
CA ASN A 224 3.94 9.62 -0.90
C ASN A 224 3.61 8.38 -0.06
N GLN A 225 4.10 8.18 1.17
CA GLN A 225 3.79 6.98 1.96
C GLN A 225 2.29 6.78 2.16
N ASP A 226 1.56 7.83 2.58
CA ASP A 226 0.10 7.77 2.75
C ASP A 226 -0.63 7.40 1.45
N VAL A 227 -0.14 7.92 0.31
CA VAL A 227 -0.70 7.63 -1.02
C VAL A 227 -0.40 6.19 -1.42
N ILE A 228 0.81 5.69 -1.16
CA ILE A 228 1.21 4.31 -1.42
C ILE A 228 0.38 3.35 -0.56
N ALA A 229 0.24 3.61 0.73
CA ALA A 229 -0.59 2.84 1.65
C ALA A 229 -2.05 2.80 1.19
N MET A 230 -2.63 3.95 0.80
CA MET A 230 -3.99 4.01 0.26
C MET A 230 -4.12 3.19 -1.04
N VAL A 231 -3.15 3.29 -1.95
CA VAL A 231 -3.14 2.51 -3.19
C VAL A 231 -3.05 1.02 -2.88
N MET A 232 -2.20 0.59 -1.95
CA MET A 232 -2.06 -0.81 -1.55
C MET A 232 -3.36 -1.38 -0.95
N CYS A 233 -4.06 -0.61 -0.12
CA CYS A 233 -5.37 -1.01 0.43
C CYS A 233 -6.46 -1.13 -0.65
N LEU A 234 -6.44 -0.25 -1.66
CA LEU A 234 -7.46 -0.22 -2.71
C LEU A 234 -7.16 -1.13 -3.91
N LEU A 235 -5.88 -1.49 -4.11
CA LEU A 235 -5.42 -2.25 -5.28
C LEU A 235 -6.20 -3.55 -5.45
N TRP A 236 -6.24 -4.37 -4.40
CA TRP A 236 -6.93 -5.66 -4.43
C TRP A 236 -8.44 -5.56 -4.63
N PRO A 237 -9.21 -4.81 -3.81
CA PRO A 237 -10.67 -4.75 -3.98
C PRO A 237 -11.06 -4.15 -5.33
N VAL A 238 -10.39 -3.09 -5.79
CA VAL A 238 -10.68 -2.44 -7.07
C VAL A 238 -10.36 -3.37 -8.24
N ALA A 239 -9.18 -4.02 -8.23
CA ALA A 239 -8.78 -4.92 -9.31
C ALA A 239 -9.70 -6.16 -9.38
N ILE A 240 -10.13 -6.70 -8.24
CA ILE A 240 -11.06 -7.83 -8.17
C ILE A 240 -12.41 -7.45 -8.76
N ILE A 241 -13.01 -6.34 -8.31
CA ILE A 241 -14.33 -5.90 -8.77
C ILE A 241 -14.28 -5.57 -10.27
N ALA A 242 -13.30 -4.76 -10.69
CA ALA A 242 -13.12 -4.40 -12.10
C ALA A 242 -12.90 -5.63 -12.99
N GLY A 243 -12.07 -6.58 -12.52
CA GLY A 243 -11.82 -7.84 -13.22
C GLY A 243 -13.08 -8.69 -13.38
N VAL A 244 -13.87 -8.86 -12.33
CA VAL A 244 -15.14 -9.59 -12.37
C VAL A 244 -16.12 -8.92 -13.35
N VAL A 245 -16.34 -7.60 -13.21
CA VAL A 245 -17.26 -6.83 -14.06
C VAL A 245 -16.82 -6.92 -15.53
N TRP A 246 -15.54 -6.74 -15.82
CA TRP A 246 -14.99 -6.85 -17.17
C TRP A 246 -15.15 -8.28 -17.73
N GLY A 247 -14.91 -9.30 -16.91
CA GLY A 247 -15.10 -10.70 -17.30
C GLY A 247 -16.55 -10.99 -17.74
N TYR A 248 -17.53 -10.45 -17.02
CA TYR A 248 -18.94 -10.58 -17.42
C TYR A 248 -19.29 -9.71 -18.63
N ALA A 249 -18.86 -8.45 -18.67
CA ALA A 249 -19.16 -7.51 -19.75
C ALA A 249 -18.61 -7.95 -21.11
N THR A 250 -17.48 -8.66 -21.13
CA THR A 250 -16.83 -9.14 -22.37
C THR A 250 -17.19 -10.60 -22.72
N GLY A 251 -18.15 -11.21 -22.02
CA GLY A 251 -18.54 -12.60 -22.24
C GLY A 251 -17.50 -13.63 -21.77
N ARG A 252 -16.44 -13.21 -21.09
CA ARG A 252 -15.37 -14.06 -20.52
C ARG A 252 -15.75 -14.56 -19.12
N LYS A 253 -16.93 -15.15 -18.98
CA LYS A 253 -17.43 -15.70 -17.70
C LYS A 253 -16.42 -16.62 -16.98
N PRO A 254 -15.68 -17.53 -17.67
CA PRO A 254 -14.69 -18.36 -17.00
C PRO A 254 -13.61 -17.57 -16.25
N PHE A 255 -13.20 -16.41 -16.77
CA PHE A 255 -12.25 -15.52 -16.10
C PHE A 255 -12.82 -14.97 -14.78
N ALA A 256 -14.05 -14.46 -14.80
CA ALA A 256 -14.71 -13.95 -13.60
C ALA A 256 -14.87 -15.04 -12.53
N TYR A 257 -15.25 -16.27 -12.93
CA TYR A 257 -15.33 -17.40 -12.01
C TYR A 257 -13.98 -17.80 -11.42
N GLY A 258 -12.90 -17.73 -12.22
CA GLY A 258 -11.55 -17.97 -11.71
C GLY A 258 -11.17 -16.97 -10.62
N LEU A 259 -11.49 -15.70 -10.83
CA LEU A 259 -11.16 -14.62 -9.90
C LEU A 259 -12.01 -14.68 -8.61
N MET A 260 -13.30 -15.02 -8.71
CA MET A 260 -14.14 -15.33 -7.54
C MET A 260 -13.65 -16.56 -6.77
N SER A 261 -13.21 -17.60 -7.49
CA SER A 261 -12.68 -18.82 -6.88
C SER A 261 -11.39 -18.53 -6.11
N PHE A 262 -10.51 -17.67 -6.63
CA PHE A 262 -9.36 -17.18 -5.88
C PHE A 262 -9.77 -16.50 -4.57
N CYS A 263 -10.75 -15.59 -4.61
CA CYS A 263 -11.22 -14.90 -3.40
C CYS A 263 -11.77 -15.89 -2.35
N ALA A 264 -12.52 -16.90 -2.79
CA ALA A 264 -13.01 -17.95 -1.89
C ALA A 264 -11.86 -18.77 -1.29
N LEU A 265 -10.86 -19.14 -2.10
CA LEU A 265 -9.68 -19.86 -1.62
C LEU A 265 -8.87 -19.03 -0.62
N ALA A 266 -8.68 -17.73 -0.88
CA ALA A 266 -7.99 -16.82 0.02
C ALA A 266 -8.72 -16.70 1.36
N ALA A 267 -10.06 -16.52 1.34
CA ALA A 267 -10.86 -16.46 2.55
C ALA A 267 -10.77 -17.75 3.38
N VAL A 268 -10.87 -18.91 2.74
CA VAL A 268 -10.69 -20.21 3.42
C VAL A 268 -9.27 -20.34 3.99
N GLY A 269 -8.24 -19.93 3.24
CA GLY A 269 -6.86 -19.95 3.69
C GLY A 269 -6.63 -19.11 4.95
N VAL A 270 -7.17 -17.88 4.98
CA VAL A 270 -7.09 -17.00 6.15
C VAL A 270 -7.79 -17.61 7.37
N MET A 271 -8.98 -18.20 7.19
CA MET A 271 -9.71 -18.84 8.29
C MET A 271 -8.96 -20.06 8.85
N LEU A 272 -8.33 -20.85 7.99
CA LEU A 272 -7.51 -21.98 8.40
C LEU A 272 -6.24 -21.53 9.14
N LEU A 273 -5.56 -20.50 8.64
CA LEU A 273 -4.39 -19.91 9.29
C LEU A 273 -4.76 -19.38 10.68
N PHE A 274 -5.84 -18.63 10.79
CA PHE A 274 -6.34 -18.11 12.06
C PHE A 274 -6.65 -19.25 13.05
N GLY A 275 -7.36 -20.29 12.60
CA GLY A 275 -7.64 -21.47 13.43
C GLY A 275 -6.37 -22.18 13.91
N LEU A 276 -5.34 -22.29 13.06
CA LEU A 276 -4.04 -22.85 13.44
C LEU A 276 -3.32 -21.99 14.49
N LEU A 277 -3.35 -20.66 14.34
CA LEU A 277 -2.74 -19.73 15.30
C LEU A 277 -3.43 -19.82 16.67
N VAL A 278 -4.76 -19.89 16.70
CA VAL A 278 -5.53 -20.08 17.95
C VAL A 278 -5.15 -21.41 18.62
N MET A 279 -5.06 -22.50 17.86
CA MET A 279 -4.65 -23.81 18.40
C MET A 279 -3.19 -23.83 18.89
N ALA A 280 -2.29 -23.09 18.23
CA ALA A 280 -0.86 -23.07 18.56
C ALA A 280 -0.53 -22.20 19.78
N PHE A 281 -1.20 -21.04 19.91
CA PHE A 281 -0.89 -20.05 20.94
C PHE A 281 -1.90 -19.98 22.07
N GLY A 282 -2.97 -20.78 22.03
CA GLY A 282 -3.90 -20.96 23.13
C GLY A 282 -4.52 -19.65 23.61
N TRP A 283 -5.35 -19.04 22.77
CA TRP A 283 -6.28 -17.98 23.17
C TRP A 283 -7.66 -18.58 23.43
#